data_AF-A0A7Y3PUV1-F1
#
_entry.id   AF-A0A7Y3PUV1-F1
#
_cell.length_a   1.000
_cell.length_b   1.000
_cell.length_c   1.000
_cell.angle_alpha   90.00
_cell.angle_beta   90.00
_cell.angle_gamma   90.00
#
_symmetry.space_group_name_H-M   'P 1'
#
loop_
_entity.id
_entity.type
_entity.pdbx_description
1 polymer ?
#
loop_
_entity_poly.entity_id
_entity_poly.type
_entity_poly.pdbx_seq_one_letter_code
_entity_poly.pdbx_strand_id
1 'polypeptide(L)'
;MDRTLAWLKSLPKKCGRFTAATVTGAVQNAEVTEAPLPEIGDTRQALRLTLTGESADGEETTLTLDLAAVRVGDDTIVLTNGGLGDVYAEITQAVAELGAKRLTDVRRQARVEV
;
A
#
# COMPACT_ATOMS: atom_id res chain seq x y z
N MET A 1 11.75 7.28 -8.09
CA MET A 1 10.43 6.84 -7.57
C MET A 1 9.42 6.59 -8.68
N ASP A 2 9.31 7.45 -9.69
CA ASP A 2 8.27 7.37 -10.75
C ASP A 2 8.20 6.03 -11.47
N ARG A 3 9.35 5.45 -11.81
CA ARG A 3 9.42 4.11 -12.38
C ARG A 3 8.81 3.06 -11.46
N THR A 4 9.05 3.14 -10.16
CA THR A 4 8.51 2.23 -9.15
C THR A 4 6.99 2.41 -9.02
N LEU A 5 6.49 3.65 -8.97
CA LEU A 5 5.04 3.91 -8.91
C LEU A 5 4.33 3.43 -10.18
N ALA A 6 4.92 3.65 -11.36
CA ALA A 6 4.40 3.12 -12.61
C ALA A 6 4.42 1.57 -12.65
N TRP A 7 5.43 0.94 -12.05
CA TRP A 7 5.48 -0.51 -11.90
C TRP A 7 4.38 -1.02 -10.97
N LEU A 8 4.19 -0.41 -9.79
CA LEU A 8 3.11 -0.73 -8.85
C LEU A 8 1.74 -0.64 -9.53
N LYS A 9 1.50 0.42 -10.31
CA LYS A 9 0.27 0.60 -11.10
C LYS A 9 0.00 -0.54 -12.08
N SER A 10 1.05 -1.22 -12.55
CA SER A 10 0.91 -2.36 -13.47
C SER A 10 0.58 -3.68 -12.78
N LEU A 11 0.75 -3.78 -11.45
CA LEU A 11 0.62 -5.03 -10.72
C LEU A 11 -0.79 -5.61 -10.72
N PRO A 12 -1.88 -4.84 -10.51
CA PRO A 12 -3.23 -5.41 -10.58
C PRO A 12 -3.51 -6.12 -11.92
N LYS A 13 -2.92 -5.63 -13.02
CA LYS A 13 -3.06 -6.25 -14.34
C LYS A 13 -2.17 -7.46 -14.54
N LYS A 14 -0.92 -7.43 -14.05
CA LYS A 14 0.08 -8.48 -14.30
C LYS A 14 0.07 -9.60 -13.27
N CYS A 15 -0.22 -9.25 -12.03
CA CYS A 15 -0.13 -10.08 -10.84
C CYS A 15 -1.42 -10.00 -10.01
N GLY A 16 -2.57 -9.76 -10.67
CA GLY A 16 -3.85 -9.53 -10.00
C GLY A 16 -4.30 -10.72 -9.17
N ARG A 17 -3.93 -11.95 -9.55
CA ARG A 17 -4.16 -13.17 -8.76
C ARG A 17 -2.99 -14.12 -8.87
N PHE A 18 -2.56 -14.70 -7.76
CA PHE A 18 -1.52 -15.72 -7.70
C PHE A 18 -1.63 -16.52 -6.40
N THR A 19 -0.85 -17.60 -6.27
CA THR A 19 -0.71 -18.35 -5.01
C THR A 19 0.66 -18.07 -4.39
N ALA A 20 0.71 -17.93 -3.07
CA ALA A 20 1.94 -17.75 -2.31
C ALA A 20 2.10 -18.89 -1.29
N ALA A 21 3.30 -19.48 -1.23
CA ALA A 21 3.64 -20.42 -0.17
C ALA A 21 4.19 -19.67 1.04
N THR A 22 3.68 -19.97 2.23
CA THR A 22 4.22 -19.45 3.49
C THR A 22 5.49 -20.22 3.88
N VAL A 23 6.21 -19.71 4.90
CA VAL A 23 7.37 -20.40 5.47
C VAL A 23 7.02 -21.77 6.08
N THR A 24 5.75 -22.00 6.43
CA THR A 24 5.25 -23.28 6.97
C THR A 24 4.79 -24.25 5.87
N GLY A 25 4.88 -23.84 4.59
CA GLY A 25 4.42 -24.62 3.45
C GLY A 25 2.92 -24.52 3.17
N ALA A 26 2.17 -23.75 3.96
CA ALA A 26 0.78 -23.46 3.68
C ALA A 26 0.66 -22.60 2.41
N VAL A 27 -0.36 -22.86 1.59
CA VAL A 27 -0.62 -22.09 0.37
C VAL A 27 -1.72 -21.07 0.63
N GLN A 28 -1.48 -19.83 0.24
CA GLN A 28 -2.41 -18.72 0.34
C GLN A 28 -2.76 -18.24 -1.07
N ASN A 29 -4.04 -18.00 -1.34
CA ASN A 29 -4.45 -17.28 -2.53
C ASN A 29 -4.23 -15.79 -2.30
N ALA A 30 -3.63 -15.11 -3.28
CA ALA A 30 -3.33 -13.69 -3.24
C ALA A 30 -4.11 -12.96 -4.33
N GLU A 31 -4.73 -11.85 -3.99
CA GLU A 31 -5.37 -10.93 -4.93
C GLU A 31 -4.78 -9.52 -4.77
N VAL A 32 -4.39 -8.90 -5.88
CA VAL A 32 -3.83 -7.54 -5.91
C VAL A 32 -4.75 -6.65 -6.74
N THR A 33 -5.34 -5.65 -6.11
CA THR A 33 -6.20 -4.66 -6.78
C THR A 33 -5.64 -3.26 -6.64
N GLU A 34 -6.06 -2.36 -7.52
CA GLU A 34 -5.83 -0.94 -7.33
C GLU A 34 -6.67 -0.44 -6.14
N ALA A 35 -6.09 0.45 -5.34
CA ALA A 35 -6.78 1.12 -4.24
C ALA A 35 -6.84 2.63 -4.49
N PRO A 36 -7.94 3.31 -4.14
CA PRO A 36 -8.09 4.74 -4.39
C PRO A 36 -7.20 5.58 -3.46
N LEU A 37 -6.68 6.69 -3.98
CA LEU A 37 -6.02 7.74 -3.21
C LEU A 37 -6.49 9.13 -3.68
N PRO A 38 -6.72 10.08 -2.75
CA PRO A 38 -7.00 11.47 -3.10
C PRO A 38 -5.84 12.08 -3.88
N GLU A 39 -6.07 13.17 -4.63
CA GLU A 39 -5.03 13.88 -5.40
C GLU A 39 -3.99 14.55 -4.47
N ILE A 40 -3.01 13.78 -4.00
CA ILE A 40 -1.96 14.20 -3.06
C ILE A 40 -0.55 13.94 -3.62
N GLY A 41 0.40 14.80 -3.24
CA GLY A 41 1.78 14.74 -3.73
C GLY A 41 1.88 14.98 -5.25
N ASP A 42 3.08 14.80 -5.79
CA ASP A 42 3.32 14.97 -7.24
C ASP A 42 2.96 13.71 -8.02
N THR A 43 3.10 12.54 -7.39
CA THR A 43 2.79 11.24 -7.97
C THR A 43 2.50 10.27 -6.85
N ARG A 44 1.51 9.40 -7.03
CA ARG A 44 1.08 8.43 -6.02
C ARG A 44 0.58 7.14 -6.66
N GLN A 45 0.63 6.07 -5.90
CA GLN A 45 -0.03 4.81 -6.23
C GLN A 45 -0.45 4.12 -4.94
N ALA A 46 -1.63 3.49 -4.95
CA ALA A 46 -2.00 2.53 -3.92
C ALA A 46 -2.47 1.20 -4.52
N LEU A 47 -2.31 0.17 -3.72
CA LEU A 47 -2.72 -1.20 -4.00
C LEU A 47 -3.37 -1.78 -2.74
N ARG A 48 -4.35 -2.66 -2.95
CA ARG A 48 -4.85 -3.58 -1.92
C ARG A 48 -4.38 -4.98 -2.26
N LEU A 49 -3.81 -5.65 -1.28
CA LEU A 49 -3.46 -7.06 -1.31
C LEU A 49 -4.37 -7.79 -0.32
N THR A 50 -5.04 -8.83 -0.79
CA THR A 50 -5.78 -9.76 0.07
C THR A 50 -5.14 -11.13 -0.05
N LEU A 51 -4.86 -11.75 1.10
CA LEU A 51 -4.35 -13.11 1.21
C LEU A 51 -5.40 -13.95 1.93
N THR A 52 -5.86 -15.02 1.29
CA THR A 52 -6.85 -15.94 1.86
C THR A 52 -6.30 -17.36 1.89
N GLY A 53 -6.54 -18.07 2.99
CA GLY A 53 -6.19 -19.48 3.14
C GLY A 53 -6.69 -20.03 4.47
N GLU A 54 -6.15 -21.15 4.91
CA GLU A 54 -6.60 -21.82 6.13
C GLU A 54 -5.56 -21.72 7.25
N SER A 55 -6.02 -21.61 8.50
CA SER A 55 -5.18 -21.72 9.69
C SER A 55 -4.80 -23.18 9.96
N ALA A 56 -3.89 -23.41 10.93
CA ALA A 56 -3.54 -24.78 11.33
C ALA A 56 -4.73 -25.57 11.90
N ASP A 57 -5.74 -24.87 12.42
CA ASP A 57 -6.95 -25.46 12.98
C ASP A 57 -8.06 -25.64 11.92
N GLY A 58 -7.78 -25.32 10.66
CA GLY A 58 -8.71 -25.44 9.53
C GLY A 58 -9.71 -24.29 9.39
N GLU A 59 -9.49 -23.17 10.09
CA GLU A 59 -10.34 -21.98 9.96
C GLU A 59 -9.92 -21.13 8.76
N GLU A 60 -10.90 -20.60 8.01
CA GLU A 60 -10.61 -19.63 6.95
C GLU A 60 -10.01 -18.35 7.54
N THR A 61 -8.93 -17.88 6.93
CA THR A 61 -8.22 -16.67 7.31
C THR A 61 -8.15 -15.72 6.12
N THR A 62 -8.30 -14.44 6.40
CA THR A 62 -8.08 -13.36 5.43
C THR A 62 -7.14 -12.34 6.05
N LEU A 63 -6.06 -12.01 5.34
CA LEU A 63 -5.19 -10.87 5.65
C LEU A 63 -5.36 -9.83 4.55
N THR A 64 -5.78 -8.63 4.92
CA THR A 64 -5.89 -7.50 4.01
C THR A 64 -4.79 -6.49 4.31
N LEU A 65 -4.13 -6.00 3.26
CA LEU A 65 -3.05 -5.03 3.31
C LEU A 65 -3.29 -3.96 2.25
N ASP A 66 -3.45 -2.71 2.68
CA ASP A 66 -3.35 -1.55 1.81
C ASP A 66 -1.92 -1.02 1.82
N LEU A 67 -1.36 -0.81 0.63
CA LEU A 67 -0.08 -0.13 0.40
C LEU A 67 -0.37 1.20 -0.30
N ALA A 68 0.13 2.30 0.24
CA ALA A 68 0.11 3.61 -0.42
C ALA A 68 1.52 4.19 -0.49
N ALA A 69 1.91 4.69 -1.66
CA ALA A 69 3.18 5.40 -1.85
C ALA A 69 2.91 6.76 -2.49
N VAL A 70 3.45 7.83 -1.89
CA VAL A 70 3.24 9.21 -2.33
C VAL A 70 4.59 9.93 -2.39
N ARG A 71 4.93 10.46 -3.57
CA ARG A 71 6.12 11.28 -3.78
C ARG A 71 5.79 12.76 -3.54
N VAL A 72 6.68 13.45 -2.84
CA VAL A 72 6.66 14.90 -2.62
C VAL A 72 8.05 15.46 -2.92
N GLY A 73 8.20 16.04 -4.10
CA GLY A 73 9.45 16.35 -4.79
C GLY A 73 10.40 15.15 -4.84
N ASP A 74 11.49 15.23 -4.08
CA ASP A 74 12.53 14.20 -4.06
C ASP A 74 12.30 13.14 -2.98
N ASP A 75 11.39 13.41 -2.05
CA ASP A 75 11.07 12.55 -0.92
C ASP A 75 9.85 11.68 -1.22
N THR A 76 9.70 10.57 -0.50
CA THR A 76 8.55 9.66 -0.66
C THR A 76 8.15 9.10 0.69
N ILE A 77 6.85 9.07 0.93
CA ILE A 77 6.25 8.32 2.04
C ILE A 77 5.64 7.03 1.49
N VAL A 78 5.88 5.93 2.22
CA VAL A 78 5.23 4.64 2.00
C VAL A 78 4.47 4.28 3.27
N LEU A 79 3.19 3.95 3.12
CA LEU A 79 2.29 3.56 4.19
C LEU A 79 1.79 2.14 3.91
N THR A 80 1.81 1.31 4.94
CA THR A 80 1.14 0.00 4.95
C THR A 80 0.10 -0.01 6.05
N ASN A 81 -1.14 -0.32 5.70
CA ASN A 81 -2.25 -0.49 6.64
C ASN A 81 -2.79 -1.90 6.49
N GLY A 82 -2.76 -2.70 7.55
CA GLY A 82 -3.05 -4.13 7.44
C GLY A 82 -3.69 -4.71 8.68
N GLY A 83 -4.48 -5.75 8.46
CA GLY A 83 -5.15 -6.48 9.53
C GLY A 83 -5.74 -7.80 9.02
N LEU A 84 -6.09 -8.65 9.98
CA LEU A 84 -6.92 -9.82 9.69
C LEU A 84 -8.36 -9.36 9.40
N GLY A 85 -8.98 -9.94 8.37
CA GLY A 85 -10.28 -9.52 7.85
C GLY A 85 -10.19 -8.25 7.00
N ASP A 86 -11.21 -7.41 7.11
CA ASP A 86 -11.34 -6.18 6.33
C ASP A 86 -10.50 -5.04 6.89
N VAL A 87 -10.03 -4.17 5.98
CA VAL A 87 -9.33 -2.93 6.30
C VAL A 87 -10.06 -1.75 5.65
N TYR A 88 -10.26 -0.69 6.43
CA TYR A 88 -10.89 0.56 5.98
C TYR A 88 -9.94 1.38 5.10
N ALA A 89 -10.27 1.53 3.82
CA ALA A 89 -9.45 2.25 2.84
C ALA A 89 -9.34 3.75 3.19
N GLU A 90 -10.35 4.29 3.86
CA GLU A 90 -10.43 5.70 4.29
C GLU A 90 -9.32 6.04 5.28
N ILE A 91 -8.90 5.08 6.10
CA ILE A 91 -7.79 5.27 7.04
C ILE A 91 -6.47 5.40 6.26
N THR A 92 -6.26 4.55 5.27
CA THR A 92 -5.10 4.63 4.37
C THR A 92 -5.06 5.98 3.65
N GLN A 93 -6.20 6.45 3.13
CA GLN A 93 -6.31 7.74 2.44
C GLN A 93 -5.98 8.92 3.36
N ALA A 94 -6.62 8.97 4.54
CA ALA A 94 -6.44 10.06 5.49
C ALA A 94 -4.99 10.15 6.01
N VAL A 95 -4.37 9.01 6.30
CA VAL A 95 -2.97 8.98 6.78
C VAL A 95 -1.99 9.31 5.65
N ALA A 96 -2.25 8.87 4.42
CA ALA A 96 -1.44 9.24 3.26
C ALA A 96 -1.49 10.76 3.00
N GLU A 97 -2.68 11.38 3.08
CA GLU A 97 -2.85 12.83 2.93
C GLU A 97 -2.12 13.60 4.05
N LEU A 98 -2.32 13.19 5.31
CA LEU A 98 -1.61 13.78 6.44
C LEU A 98 -0.09 13.66 6.29
N GLY A 99 0.40 12.49 5.89
CA GLY A 99 1.82 12.23 5.68
C GLY A 99 2.41 13.09 4.55
N ALA A 100 1.72 13.20 3.42
CA ALA A 100 2.15 14.04 2.30
C ALA A 100 2.20 15.53 2.69
N LYS A 101 1.21 16.00 3.46
CA LYS A 101 1.20 17.37 4.01
C LYS A 101 2.39 17.60 4.95
N ARG A 102 2.63 16.70 5.90
CA ARG A 102 3.76 16.80 6.83
C ARG A 102 5.11 16.79 6.11
N LEU A 103 5.26 15.93 5.11
CA LEU A 103 6.48 15.86 4.31
C LEU A 103 6.70 17.17 3.53
N THR A 104 5.63 17.76 2.99
CA THR A 104 5.69 19.08 2.34
C THR A 104 6.17 20.17 3.32
N ASP A 105 5.65 20.18 4.54
CA ASP A 105 6.00 21.16 5.57
C ASP A 105 7.48 21.04 5.99
N VAL A 106 7.95 19.82 6.27
CA VAL A 106 9.35 19.55 6.65
C VAL A 106 10.31 20.00 5.55
N ARG A 107 10.00 19.70 4.29
CA ARG A 107 10.84 20.13 3.15
C ARG A 107 10.90 21.64 3.01
N ARG A 108 9.80 22.34 3.31
CA ARG A 108 9.77 23.81 3.28
C ARG A 108 10.67 24.38 4.38
N GLN A 109 10.60 23.84 5.60
CA GLN A 109 11.43 24.27 6.73
C GLN A 109 12.92 24.04 6.45
N ALA A 110 13.28 22.86 5.97
CA ALA A 110 14.67 22.52 5.63
C ALA A 110 15.28 23.45 4.57
N ARG A 111 14.47 24.02 3.68
CA ARG A 111 14.93 25.01 2.67
C ARG A 111 15.10 26.43 3.23
N VAL A 112 14.51 26.74 4.38
CA VAL A 112 14.62 28.06 5.04
C VAL A 112 15.85 28.11 5.97
N GLU A 113 16.32 26.95 6.44
CA GLU A 113 17.50 26.83 7.33
C GLU A 113 18.85 26.78 6.59
N VAL A 114 18.87 26.96 5.27
CA VAL A 114 20.09 26.92 4.41
C VAL A 114 20.45 28.31 3.90
#